data_AF-A0A5C5FWH8-F1
#
_entry.id   AF-A0A5C5FWH8-F1
#
_cell.length_a   1.000
_cell.length_b   1.000
_cell.length_c   1.000
_cell.angle_alpha   90.00
_cell.angle_beta   90.00
_cell.angle_gamma   90.00
#
_symmetry.space_group_name_H-M   'P 1'
#
loop_
_entity.id
_entity.type
_entity.pdbx_description
1 polymer ?
#
loop_
_entity_poly.entity_id
_entity_poly.type
_entity_poly.pdbx_seq_one_letter_code
_entity_poly.pdbx_strand_id
1 'polypeptide(L)'
;MARNEEKAQSMLYRFREAQAAELGLSQRSDRRPRVASSCKDLRQCERWRGEILRDISRKVSKIQDAGLTDYEVRDLNDEINKLLREKHHWENQIIALGGANYKRAAGKITDADGREVPGQRGYKYFGRARDLPGVRELFASAKADQDELESYKVLKVTRFDGAPPSYYGDGAEDGDEGRELLEAEAEAEKSGASRACWACRAVDNLDGEIDDIPSLPLPTRSLISLAPASTSTAPAPAPAPEAAAGGKRKAPASAKGGKKAKLADGSAAPDAAPSDGVDDAAAAAAGPAGGFESVFSAEMLLPPKLLSAKEVEKVLVERQKRMLLDEYGVEGEGEEAA
;
A
#
# COMPACT_ATOMS: atom_id res chain seq x y z
N MET A 1 6.98 -67.47 -11.28
CA MET A 1 7.40 -66.16 -11.81
C MET A 1 8.32 -65.50 -10.80
N ALA A 2 9.51 -65.06 -11.23
CA ALA A 2 10.45 -64.32 -10.38
C ALA A 2 9.82 -63.03 -9.82
N ARG A 3 10.26 -62.58 -8.62
CA ARG A 3 9.80 -61.32 -8.01
C ARG A 3 10.20 -60.14 -8.91
N ASN A 4 9.47 -59.02 -8.81
CA ASN A 4 9.77 -57.83 -9.63
C ASN A 4 11.19 -57.30 -9.42
N GLU A 5 11.72 -57.46 -8.20
CA GLU A 5 13.12 -57.10 -7.87
C GLU A 5 14.13 -57.93 -8.66
N GLU A 6 13.92 -59.24 -8.77
CA GLU A 6 14.78 -60.15 -9.53
C GLU A 6 14.70 -59.86 -11.04
N LYS A 7 13.49 -59.54 -11.54
CA LYS A 7 13.29 -59.13 -12.95
C LYS A 7 14.02 -57.82 -13.27
N ALA A 8 13.99 -56.85 -12.35
CA ALA A 8 14.71 -55.58 -12.48
C ALA A 8 16.24 -55.74 -12.38
N GLN A 9 16.73 -56.83 -11.79
CA GLN A 9 18.18 -57.11 -11.72
C GLN A 9 18.70 -57.96 -12.90
N SER A 10 17.83 -58.41 -13.80
CA SER A 10 18.22 -59.20 -14.95
C SER A 10 19.18 -58.45 -15.89
N MET A 11 20.08 -59.18 -16.55
CA MET A 11 21.05 -58.61 -17.50
C MET A 11 20.37 -57.81 -18.62
N LEU A 12 19.21 -58.27 -19.10
CA LEU A 12 18.44 -57.56 -20.14
C LEU A 12 17.85 -56.24 -19.63
N TYR A 13 17.38 -56.19 -18.39
CA TYR A 13 16.87 -54.96 -17.80
C TYR A 13 18.00 -53.94 -17.64
N ARG A 14 19.16 -54.36 -17.11
CA ARG A 14 20.35 -53.50 -17.00
C ARG A 14 20.85 -53.01 -18.36
N PHE A 15 20.82 -53.86 -19.38
CA PHE A 15 21.20 -53.48 -20.75
C PHE A 15 20.24 -52.42 -21.33
N ARG A 16 18.93 -52.60 -21.16
CA ARG A 16 17.93 -51.59 -21.57
C ARG A 16 18.09 -50.28 -20.80
N GLU A 17 18.39 -50.36 -19.50
CA GLU A 17 18.63 -49.19 -18.65
C GLU A 17 19.86 -48.41 -19.15
N ALA A 18 20.97 -49.11 -19.45
CA ALA A 18 22.17 -48.52 -20.04
C ALA A 18 21.90 -47.88 -21.42
N GLN A 19 21.15 -48.56 -22.30
CA GLN A 19 20.78 -48.03 -23.62
C GLN A 19 19.90 -46.77 -23.50
N ALA A 20 18.97 -46.74 -22.54
CA ALA A 20 18.16 -45.56 -22.26
C ALA A 20 19.01 -44.41 -21.69
N ALA A 21 20.05 -44.72 -20.91
CA ALA A 21 21.00 -43.74 -20.39
C ALA A 21 21.82 -43.11 -21.51
N GLU A 22 22.29 -43.89 -22.48
CA GLU A 22 22.99 -43.39 -23.66
C GLU A 22 22.11 -42.50 -24.55
N LEU A 23 20.81 -42.78 -24.62
CA LEU A 23 19.83 -41.93 -25.31
C LEU A 23 19.52 -40.61 -24.56
N GLY A 24 20.13 -40.38 -23.39
CA GLY A 24 19.91 -39.18 -22.59
C GLY A 24 18.55 -39.14 -21.87
N LEU A 25 17.82 -40.27 -21.86
CA LEU A 25 16.62 -40.41 -21.03
C LEU A 25 17.06 -40.57 -19.58
N SER A 26 16.66 -39.62 -18.74
CA SER A 26 17.13 -39.59 -17.36
C SER A 26 16.67 -40.82 -16.58
N GLN A 27 17.62 -41.39 -15.85
CA GLN A 27 17.45 -42.62 -15.11
C GLN A 27 16.58 -42.39 -13.86
N ARG A 28 15.78 -43.40 -13.50
CA ARG A 28 15.05 -43.41 -12.22
C ARG A 28 15.99 -43.71 -11.04
N SER A 29 17.20 -44.20 -11.31
CA SER A 29 18.21 -44.56 -10.31
C SER A 29 19.25 -43.47 -10.06
N ASP A 30 19.18 -42.33 -10.77
CA ASP A 30 20.05 -41.19 -10.49
C ASP A 30 19.80 -40.75 -9.03
N ARG A 31 20.83 -40.87 -8.20
CA ARG A 31 20.78 -40.40 -6.82
C ARG A 31 21.13 -38.92 -6.77
N ARG A 32 20.39 -38.18 -5.95
CA ARG A 32 20.68 -36.77 -5.66
C ARG A 32 22.13 -36.61 -5.17
N PRO A 33 22.94 -35.73 -5.80
CA PRO A 33 24.26 -35.38 -5.28
C PRO A 33 24.15 -34.78 -3.88
N ARG A 34 25.10 -35.12 -2.99
CA ARG A 34 25.11 -34.60 -1.61
C ARG A 34 25.39 -33.09 -1.54
N VAL A 35 26.16 -32.58 -2.50
CA VAL A 35 26.60 -31.19 -2.54
C VAL A 35 25.90 -30.50 -3.70
N ALA A 36 25.10 -29.48 -3.43
CA ALA A 36 24.36 -28.78 -4.48
C ALA A 36 25.28 -28.07 -5.49
N SER A 37 26.43 -27.56 -5.04
CA SER A 37 27.39 -26.83 -5.89
C SER A 37 28.06 -27.67 -6.96
N SER A 38 28.00 -29.02 -6.91
CA SER A 38 28.54 -29.87 -7.96
C SER A 38 27.69 -29.83 -9.24
N CYS A 39 26.40 -29.51 -9.12
CA CYS A 39 25.50 -29.40 -10.27
C CYS A 39 25.57 -27.99 -10.88
N LYS A 40 25.95 -27.93 -12.16
CA LYS A 40 26.00 -26.69 -12.95
C LYS A 40 24.79 -26.51 -13.86
N ASP A 41 23.98 -27.55 -14.03
CA ASP A 41 22.80 -27.53 -14.89
C ASP A 41 21.55 -27.06 -14.14
N LEU A 42 20.97 -25.94 -14.56
CA LEU A 42 19.76 -25.37 -13.97
C LEU A 42 18.59 -26.36 -13.92
N ARG A 43 18.32 -27.04 -15.04
CA ARG A 43 17.22 -28.02 -15.17
C ARG A 43 17.37 -29.19 -14.19
N GLN A 44 18.62 -29.61 -13.94
CA GLN A 44 18.89 -30.70 -13.00
C GLN A 44 18.69 -30.24 -11.55
N CYS A 45 19.14 -29.02 -11.21
CA CYS A 45 18.92 -28.42 -9.90
C CYS A 45 17.42 -28.27 -9.58
N GLU A 46 16.61 -27.82 -10.54
CA GLU A 46 15.16 -27.71 -10.38
C GLU A 46 14.48 -29.07 -10.19
N ARG A 47 14.93 -30.10 -10.91
CA ARG A 47 14.46 -31.48 -10.71
C ARG A 47 14.75 -31.97 -9.28
N TRP A 48 16.00 -31.81 -8.81
CA TRP A 48 16.38 -32.24 -7.46
C TRP A 48 15.61 -31.49 -6.38
N ARG A 49 15.37 -30.18 -6.57
CA ARG A 49 14.49 -29.40 -5.70
C ARG A 49 13.07 -29.98 -5.65
N GLY A 50 12.49 -30.32 -6.80
CA GLY A 50 11.17 -30.93 -6.89
C GLY A 50 11.09 -32.31 -6.22
N GLU A 51 12.17 -33.10 -6.30
CA GLU A 51 12.27 -34.38 -5.60
C GLU A 51 12.32 -34.22 -4.08
N ILE A 52 13.12 -33.27 -3.58
CA ILE A 52 13.17 -32.93 -2.14
C ILE A 52 11.79 -32.50 -1.63
N LEU A 53 11.07 -31.67 -2.39
CA LEU A 53 9.72 -31.24 -2.02
C LEU A 53 8.75 -32.43 -1.89
N ARG A 54 8.82 -33.39 -2.83
CA ARG A 54 8.01 -34.61 -2.77
C ARG A 54 8.36 -35.48 -1.56
N ASP A 55 9.64 -35.59 -1.23
CA ASP A 55 10.09 -36.32 -0.04
C ASP A 55 9.61 -35.66 1.25
N ILE A 56 9.69 -34.32 1.33
CA ILE A 56 9.14 -33.55 2.45
C ILE A 56 7.64 -33.81 2.57
N SER A 57 6.86 -33.68 1.49
CA SER A 57 5.42 -33.93 1.53
C SER A 57 5.09 -35.34 2.02
N ARG A 58 5.80 -36.37 1.54
CA ARG A 58 5.62 -37.75 2.00
C ARG A 58 5.89 -37.91 3.49
N LYS A 59 6.97 -37.31 4.01
CA LYS A 59 7.31 -37.38 5.44
C LYS A 59 6.36 -36.57 6.30
N VAL A 60 5.91 -35.40 5.84
CA VAL A 60 4.90 -34.58 6.54
C VAL A 60 3.60 -35.37 6.66
N SER A 61 3.16 -36.07 5.62
CA SER A 61 2.00 -36.96 5.70
C SER A 61 2.22 -38.09 6.71
N LYS A 62 3.40 -38.75 6.70
CA LYS A 62 3.73 -39.83 7.64
C LYS A 62 3.75 -39.39 9.11
N ILE A 63 4.18 -38.15 9.40
CA ILE A 63 4.18 -37.61 10.77
C ILE A 63 2.76 -37.50 11.34
N GLN A 64 1.75 -37.34 10.49
CA GLN A 64 0.35 -37.23 10.92
C GLN A 64 -0.27 -38.58 11.30
N ASP A 65 0.41 -39.70 11.05
CA ASP A 65 -0.08 -41.03 11.39
C ASP A 65 -0.16 -41.21 12.92
N ALA A 66 -1.36 -41.49 13.44
CA ALA A 66 -1.60 -41.64 14.87
C ALA A 66 -0.92 -42.87 15.50
N GLY A 67 -0.61 -43.89 14.68
CA GLY A 67 0.04 -45.12 15.12
C GLY A 67 1.54 -45.01 15.36
N LEU A 68 2.15 -43.87 15.03
CA LEU A 68 3.59 -43.67 15.17
C LEU A 68 3.97 -43.37 16.62
N THR A 69 5.13 -43.86 17.08
CA THR A 69 5.62 -43.56 18.43
C THR A 69 6.23 -42.15 18.49
N ASP A 70 6.28 -41.57 19.69
CA ASP A 70 6.84 -40.22 19.87
C ASP A 70 8.33 -40.13 19.50
N TYR A 71 9.09 -41.22 19.57
CA TYR A 71 10.49 -41.25 19.15
C TYR A 71 10.61 -41.20 17.63
N GLU A 72 9.83 -42.02 16.92
CA GLU A 72 9.79 -42.01 15.46
C GLU A 72 9.28 -40.66 14.91
N VAL A 73 8.35 -40.00 15.60
CA VAL A 73 7.92 -38.63 15.25
C VAL A 73 9.08 -37.64 15.34
N ARG A 74 9.96 -37.76 16.34
CA ARG A 74 11.17 -36.91 16.46
C ARG A 74 12.14 -37.16 15.31
N ASP A 75 12.42 -38.43 15.01
CA ASP A 75 13.33 -38.81 13.93
C ASP A 75 12.82 -38.31 12.57
N LEU A 76 11.52 -38.48 12.29
CA LEU A 76 10.91 -37.94 11.06
C LEU A 76 10.99 -36.41 11.00
N ASN A 77 10.84 -35.72 12.13
CA ASN A 77 10.97 -34.27 12.20
C ASN A 77 12.41 -33.81 11.89
N ASP A 78 13.40 -34.51 12.43
CA ASP A 78 14.82 -34.28 12.13
C ASP A 78 15.14 -34.51 10.66
N GLU A 79 14.61 -35.58 10.09
CA GLU A 79 14.74 -35.89 8.68
C GLU A 79 14.11 -34.81 7.78
N ILE A 80 12.93 -34.29 8.13
CA ILE A 80 12.31 -33.18 7.39
C ILE A 80 13.15 -31.92 7.50
N ASN A 81 13.64 -31.57 8.69
CA ASN A 81 14.51 -30.41 8.88
C ASN A 81 15.81 -30.55 8.09
N LYS A 82 16.37 -31.76 7.99
CA LYS A 82 17.52 -32.04 7.11
C LYS A 82 17.19 -31.80 5.64
N LEU A 83 16.06 -32.32 5.15
CA LEU A 83 15.61 -32.09 3.78
C LEU A 83 15.32 -30.60 3.50
N LEU A 84 14.82 -29.85 4.47
CA LEU A 84 14.62 -28.42 4.34
C LEU A 84 15.95 -27.67 4.21
N ARG A 85 16.97 -28.01 4.98
CA ARG A 85 18.31 -27.44 4.80
C ARG A 85 18.87 -27.76 3.42
N GLU A 86 18.74 -29.00 2.97
CA GLU A 86 19.13 -29.41 1.62
C GLU A 86 18.37 -28.60 0.55
N LYS A 87 17.04 -28.45 0.69
CA LYS A 87 16.22 -27.59 -0.18
C LYS A 87 16.78 -26.17 -0.26
N HIS A 88 17.17 -25.57 0.86
CA HIS A 88 17.74 -24.22 0.87
C HIS A 88 19.08 -24.16 0.12
N HIS A 89 19.94 -25.18 0.24
CA HIS A 89 21.18 -25.27 -0.54
C HIS A 89 20.92 -25.37 -2.04
N TRP A 90 19.93 -26.18 -2.45
CA TRP A 90 19.52 -26.27 -3.86
C TRP A 90 18.88 -24.98 -4.37
N GLU A 91 18.06 -24.30 -3.58
CA GLU A 91 17.48 -23.00 -3.94
C GLU A 91 18.57 -21.92 -4.07
N ASN A 92 19.59 -21.93 -3.21
CA ASN A 92 20.76 -21.05 -3.35
C ASN A 92 21.55 -21.34 -4.63
N GLN A 93 21.75 -22.61 -4.96
CA GLN A 93 22.46 -22.99 -6.18
C GLN A 93 21.70 -22.56 -7.43
N ILE A 94 20.37 -22.73 -7.46
CA ILE A 94 19.55 -22.27 -8.57
C ILE A 94 19.69 -20.75 -8.74
N ILE A 95 19.68 -19.99 -7.65
CA ILE A 95 19.89 -18.54 -7.69
C ILE A 95 21.31 -18.20 -8.19
N ALA A 96 22.34 -18.91 -7.72
CA ALA A 96 23.73 -18.69 -8.12
C ALA A 96 23.97 -18.96 -9.62
N LEU A 97 23.24 -19.92 -10.18
CA LEU A 97 23.25 -20.23 -11.62
C LEU A 97 22.37 -19.27 -12.46
N GLY A 98 21.74 -18.26 -11.83
CA GLY A 98 20.89 -17.28 -12.52
C GLY A 98 19.44 -17.73 -12.75
N GLY A 99 18.99 -18.78 -12.06
CA GLY A 99 17.63 -19.31 -12.15
C GLY A 99 16.60 -18.55 -11.29
N ALA A 100 15.38 -19.09 -11.25
CA ALA A 100 14.27 -18.48 -10.52
C ALA A 100 14.52 -18.42 -8.99
N ASN A 101 14.12 -17.31 -8.36
CA ASN A 101 14.22 -17.15 -6.91
C ASN A 101 13.00 -17.73 -6.18
N TYR A 102 13.09 -19.00 -5.81
CA TYR A 102 12.04 -19.71 -5.07
C TYR A 102 11.89 -19.31 -3.60
N LYS A 103 12.84 -18.56 -3.02
CA LYS A 103 12.74 -18.08 -1.63
C LYS A 103 11.62 -17.07 -1.45
N ARG A 104 11.45 -16.18 -2.42
CA ARG A 104 10.39 -15.15 -2.41
C ARG A 104 9.00 -15.76 -2.64
N ALA A 105 8.92 -16.80 -3.46
CA ALA A 105 7.66 -17.49 -3.75
C ALA A 105 7.10 -18.28 -2.54
N ALA A 106 7.91 -18.58 -1.53
CA ALA A 106 7.52 -19.36 -0.35
C ALA A 106 6.69 -18.56 0.68
N GLY A 107 6.28 -17.32 0.38
CA GLY A 107 5.64 -16.38 1.32
C GLY A 107 4.21 -16.71 1.75
N LYS A 108 3.72 -17.94 1.59
CA LYS A 108 2.38 -18.32 2.06
C LYS A 108 2.50 -19.44 3.08
N ILE A 109 2.56 -19.03 4.36
CA ILE A 109 2.51 -19.87 5.56
C ILE A 109 1.42 -20.92 5.33
N THR A 110 1.83 -22.11 4.91
CA THR A 110 0.96 -23.28 4.83
C THR A 110 1.26 -24.10 6.08
N ASP A 111 0.27 -24.79 6.66
CA ASP A 111 0.49 -25.65 7.83
C ASP A 111 1.59 -26.72 7.61
N ALA A 112 1.93 -26.98 6.35
CA ALA A 112 3.06 -27.79 5.89
C ALA A 112 4.45 -27.20 6.20
N ASP A 113 4.56 -25.90 6.48
CA ASP A 113 5.85 -25.20 6.66
C ASP A 113 6.41 -25.28 8.08
N GLY A 114 5.72 -25.99 8.98
CA GLY A 114 6.14 -26.18 10.35
C GLY A 114 6.01 -24.89 11.16
N ARG A 115 5.97 -25.02 12.49
CA ARG A 115 6.04 -23.86 13.37
C ARG A 115 7.42 -23.85 14.03
N GLU A 116 8.04 -22.69 14.05
CA GLU A 116 9.29 -22.46 14.76
C GLU A 116 8.96 -22.09 16.20
N VAL A 117 9.68 -22.70 17.16
CA VAL A 117 9.61 -22.28 18.55
C VAL A 117 10.32 -20.93 18.66
N PRO A 118 9.69 -19.87 19.20
CA PRO A 118 10.37 -18.60 19.38
C PRO A 118 11.55 -18.78 20.33
N GLY A 119 12.70 -18.24 19.93
CA GLY A 119 13.99 -18.40 20.62
C GLY A 119 14.91 -19.47 20.01
N GLN A 120 14.39 -20.54 19.42
CA GLN A 120 15.20 -21.55 18.71
C GLN A 120 15.15 -21.32 17.20
N ARG A 121 16.02 -20.45 16.70
CA ARG A 121 16.05 -20.08 15.28
C ARG A 121 16.50 -21.26 14.41
N GLY A 122 15.62 -21.67 13.49
CA GLY A 122 15.95 -22.54 12.36
C GLY A 122 15.56 -24.01 12.49
N TYR A 123 14.98 -24.43 13.61
CA TYR A 123 14.40 -25.77 13.76
C TYR A 123 12.86 -25.69 13.79
N LYS A 124 12.22 -26.53 12.98
CA LYS A 124 10.77 -26.51 12.76
C LYS A 124 10.13 -27.79 13.27
N TYR A 125 8.92 -27.67 13.80
CA TYR A 125 8.08 -28.80 14.18
C TYR A 125 6.86 -28.89 13.26
N PHE A 126 6.67 -30.04 12.62
CA PHE A 126 5.60 -30.31 11.66
C PHE A 126 4.50 -31.19 12.27
N GLY A 127 3.23 -30.87 11.99
CA GLY A 127 2.08 -31.70 12.41
C GLY A 127 2.14 -32.13 13.87
N ARG A 128 2.03 -33.45 14.10
CA ARG A 128 2.07 -34.10 15.42
C ARG A 128 3.39 -33.89 16.18
N ALA A 129 4.49 -33.54 15.52
CA ALA A 129 5.74 -33.22 16.20
C ALA A 129 5.62 -31.99 17.12
N ARG A 130 4.57 -31.17 16.95
CA ARG A 130 4.24 -30.06 17.87
C ARG A 130 3.58 -30.53 19.16
N ASP A 131 2.93 -31.69 19.14
CA ASP A 131 2.19 -32.25 20.28
C ASP A 131 3.08 -33.09 21.21
N LEU A 132 4.35 -33.27 20.83
CA LEU A 132 5.33 -33.96 21.65
C LEU A 132 5.45 -33.30 23.03
N PRO A 133 5.57 -34.10 24.12
CA PRO A 133 5.78 -33.56 25.46
C PRO A 133 7.07 -32.73 25.49
N GLY A 134 7.03 -31.56 26.14
CA GLY A 134 8.09 -30.55 26.12
C GLY A 134 7.97 -29.53 24.97
N VAL A 135 7.82 -30.00 23.72
CA VAL A 135 7.65 -29.08 22.56
C VAL A 135 6.31 -28.34 22.64
N ARG A 136 5.25 -29.05 23.04
CA ARG A 136 3.92 -28.47 23.26
C ARG A 136 3.93 -27.35 24.31
N GLU A 137 4.70 -27.53 25.38
CA GLU A 137 4.84 -26.54 26.45
C GLU A 137 5.56 -25.29 25.96
N LEU A 138 6.61 -25.45 25.17
CA LEU A 138 7.33 -24.33 24.54
C LEU A 138 6.43 -23.53 23.60
N PHE A 139 5.54 -24.19 22.85
CA PHE A 139 4.56 -23.47 22.02
C PHE A 139 3.47 -22.79 22.83
N ALA A 140 3.07 -23.37 23.97
CA ALA A 140 2.09 -22.76 24.86
C ALA A 140 2.65 -21.52 25.56
N SER A 141 3.88 -21.59 26.09
CA SER A 141 4.56 -20.44 26.70
C SER A 141 4.81 -19.35 25.68
N ALA A 142 5.32 -19.71 24.50
CA ALA A 142 5.50 -18.81 23.37
C ALA A 142 4.23 -18.06 22.97
N LYS A 143 3.10 -18.76 22.97
CA LYS A 143 1.81 -18.17 22.64
C LYS A 143 1.37 -17.19 23.73
N ALA A 144 1.54 -17.56 25.00
CA ALA A 144 1.25 -16.66 26.11
C ALA A 144 2.10 -15.37 26.04
N ASP A 145 3.41 -15.50 25.78
CA ASP A 145 4.31 -14.35 25.61
C ASP A 145 3.89 -13.47 24.42
N GLN A 146 3.46 -14.10 23.32
CA GLN A 146 2.99 -13.36 22.14
C GLN A 146 1.67 -12.63 22.42
N ASP A 147 0.71 -13.30 23.06
CA ASP A 147 -0.58 -12.73 23.44
C ASP A 147 -0.37 -11.57 24.44
N GLU A 148 0.59 -11.68 25.36
CA GLU A 148 1.00 -10.60 26.27
C GLU A 148 1.58 -9.41 25.49
N LEU A 149 2.50 -9.64 24.56
CA LEU A 149 3.08 -8.58 23.73
C LEU A 149 2.03 -7.89 22.85
N GLU A 150 1.09 -8.64 22.29
CA GLU A 150 -0.03 -8.09 21.52
C GLU A 150 -0.96 -7.28 22.42
N SER A 151 -1.29 -7.80 23.61
CA SER A 151 -2.08 -7.05 24.60
C SER A 151 -1.38 -5.76 25.02
N TYR A 152 -0.06 -5.76 25.23
CA TYR A 152 0.73 -4.58 25.57
C TYR A 152 0.74 -3.57 24.42
N LYS A 153 0.87 -4.01 23.17
CA LYS A 153 0.79 -3.12 21.99
C LYS A 153 -0.59 -2.48 21.87
N VAL A 154 -1.64 -3.26 22.03
CA VAL A 154 -3.02 -2.75 22.03
C VAL A 154 -3.19 -1.76 23.16
N LEU A 155 -2.85 -2.12 24.40
CA LEU A 155 -2.88 -1.24 25.57
C LEU A 155 -2.10 0.06 25.34
N LYS A 156 -0.92 0.00 24.72
CA LYS A 156 -0.10 1.19 24.43
C LYS A 156 -0.79 2.13 23.45
N VAL A 157 -1.45 1.60 22.42
CA VAL A 157 -2.17 2.39 21.42
C VAL A 157 -3.46 2.94 22.01
N THR A 158 -4.27 2.09 22.64
CA THR A 158 -5.57 2.45 23.19
C THR A 158 -5.49 3.31 24.45
N ARG A 159 -4.30 3.43 25.08
CA ARG A 159 -4.11 4.28 26.27
C ARG A 159 -4.46 5.75 26.02
N PHE A 160 -4.36 6.20 24.77
CA PHE A 160 -4.64 7.59 24.38
C PHE A 160 -5.94 7.73 23.58
N ASP A 161 -6.60 6.63 23.21
CA ASP A 161 -7.88 6.64 22.50
C ASP A 161 -9.00 6.97 23.51
N GLY A 162 -9.35 8.25 23.62
CA GLY A 162 -10.40 8.75 24.52
C GLY A 162 -9.88 9.54 25.72
N ALA A 163 -8.68 10.13 25.64
CA ALA A 163 -8.25 11.12 26.62
C ALA A 163 -9.26 12.29 26.69
N PRO A 164 -9.56 12.83 27.89
CA PRO A 164 -10.51 13.92 28.02
C PRO A 164 -10.03 15.18 27.27
N PRO A 165 -10.91 16.07 26.79
CA PRO A 165 -10.51 17.32 26.11
C PRO A 165 -9.51 18.17 26.90
N SER A 166 -9.57 18.12 28.23
CA SER A 166 -8.61 18.77 29.12
C SER A 166 -7.17 18.26 28.97
N TYR A 167 -6.96 17.00 28.55
CA TYR A 167 -5.63 16.45 28.28
C TYR A 167 -4.95 17.12 27.08
N TYR A 168 -5.75 17.60 26.12
CA TYR A 168 -5.26 18.32 24.93
C TYR A 168 -5.24 19.85 25.12
N GLY A 169 -5.69 20.34 26.29
CA GLY A 169 -5.74 21.78 26.57
C GLY A 169 -6.96 22.49 25.98
N ASP A 170 -7.90 21.76 25.37
CA ASP A 170 -9.10 22.35 24.75
C ASP A 170 -9.99 23.10 25.76
N GLY A 171 -9.88 22.78 27.05
CA GLY A 171 -10.63 23.45 28.12
C GLY A 171 -9.92 24.65 28.75
N ALA A 172 -8.75 25.07 28.23
CA ALA A 172 -8.01 26.22 28.78
C ALA A 172 -8.64 27.58 28.42
N GLU A 173 -9.43 27.61 27.33
CA GLU A 173 -10.22 28.78 26.92
C GLU A 173 -11.60 28.83 27.60
N ASP A 174 -12.01 27.70 28.21
CA ASP A 174 -13.29 27.56 28.90
C ASP A 174 -13.18 28.01 30.36
N GLY A 175 -13.90 29.08 30.73
CA GLY A 175 -13.99 29.58 32.12
C GLY A 175 -13.69 31.06 32.22
N ASP A 176 -13.54 31.56 33.45
CA ASP A 176 -13.25 32.98 33.70
C ASP A 176 -11.78 33.33 33.37
N GLU A 177 -10.85 32.40 33.63
CA GLU A 177 -9.41 32.54 33.32
C GLU A 177 -9.14 32.53 31.80
N GLY A 178 -9.87 31.71 31.04
CA GLY A 178 -9.77 31.68 29.58
C GLY A 178 -10.32 32.94 28.90
N ARG A 179 -11.39 33.53 29.48
CA ARG A 179 -11.95 34.81 29.00
C ARG A 179 -10.96 35.97 29.20
N GLU A 180 -10.32 36.04 30.36
CA GLU A 180 -9.30 37.06 30.65
C GLU A 180 -8.11 36.93 29.68
N LEU A 181 -7.68 35.71 29.37
CA LEU A 181 -6.61 35.46 28.41
C LEU A 181 -6.99 35.93 26.99
N LEU A 182 -8.21 35.61 26.52
CA LEU A 182 -8.71 36.06 25.23
C LEU A 182 -8.87 37.59 25.14
N GLU A 183 -9.28 38.23 26.22
CA GLU A 183 -9.36 39.69 26.30
C GLU A 183 -7.97 40.34 26.23
N ALA A 184 -7.00 39.79 26.96
CA ALA A 184 -5.61 40.25 26.92
C ALA A 184 -4.98 40.07 25.53
N GLU A 185 -5.25 38.96 24.84
CA GLU A 185 -4.84 38.75 23.45
C GLU A 185 -5.49 39.77 22.51
N ALA A 186 -6.79 40.02 22.64
CA ALA A 186 -7.50 41.01 21.84
C ALA A 186 -6.99 42.45 22.05
N GLU A 187 -6.58 42.80 23.27
CA GLU A 187 -5.94 44.07 23.59
C GLU A 187 -4.53 44.18 23.02
N ALA A 188 -3.75 43.10 23.09
CA ALA A 188 -2.44 43.00 22.47
C ALA A 188 -2.54 43.13 20.94
N GLU A 189 -3.55 42.53 20.31
CA GLU A 189 -3.83 42.67 18.88
C GLU A 189 -4.22 44.10 18.51
N LYS A 190 -5.12 44.75 19.26
CA LYS A 190 -5.50 46.15 19.03
C LYS A 190 -4.30 47.09 19.17
N SER A 191 -3.49 46.92 20.21
CA SER A 191 -2.31 47.75 20.44
C SER A 191 -1.19 47.46 19.44
N GLY A 192 -1.01 46.21 19.02
CA GLY A 192 -0.11 45.78 17.96
C GLY A 192 -0.53 46.33 16.59
N ALA A 193 -1.83 46.28 16.27
CA ALA A 193 -2.40 46.86 15.05
C ALA A 193 -2.25 48.38 15.04
N SER A 194 -2.46 49.05 16.18
CA SER A 194 -2.21 50.49 16.32
C SER A 194 -0.73 50.84 16.12
N ARG A 195 0.18 50.04 16.68
CA ARG A 195 1.65 50.20 16.50
C ARG A 195 2.08 49.93 15.06
N ALA A 196 1.53 48.91 14.42
CA ALA A 196 1.81 48.57 13.02
C ALA A 196 1.25 49.65 12.07
N CYS A 197 0.06 50.20 12.35
CA CYS A 197 -0.50 51.33 11.62
C CYS A 197 0.39 52.57 11.71
N TRP A 198 0.96 52.83 12.90
CA TRP A 198 1.92 53.92 13.10
C TRP A 198 3.23 53.67 12.34
N ALA A 199 3.74 52.43 12.34
CA ALA A 199 4.92 52.04 11.58
C ALA A 199 4.71 52.13 10.06
N CYS A 200 3.52 51.80 9.55
CA CYS A 200 3.19 51.91 8.12
C CYS A 200 2.94 53.36 7.66
N ARG A 201 2.50 54.26 8.56
CA ARG A 201 2.30 55.70 8.26
C ARG A 201 3.55 56.56 8.50
N ALA A 202 4.68 55.96 8.86
CA ALA A 202 5.94 56.65 9.11
C ALA A 202 6.92 56.67 7.92
N VAL A 203 6.51 56.24 6.72
CA VAL A 203 7.43 56.20 5.56
C VAL A 203 7.14 57.24 4.49
N ASP A 204 5.99 57.92 4.44
CA ASP A 204 5.75 58.90 3.36
C ASP A 204 5.22 60.26 3.85
N ASN A 205 6.15 61.07 4.37
CA ASN A 205 6.24 62.53 4.23
C ASN A 205 4.99 63.41 4.51
N LEU A 206 4.71 63.80 5.76
CA LEU A 206 3.92 64.99 6.10
C LEU A 206 4.20 65.48 7.54
N ASP A 207 4.94 66.58 7.68
CA ASP A 207 5.17 67.34 8.93
C ASP A 207 3.93 68.17 9.33
N GLY A 208 2.83 67.51 9.69
CA GLY A 208 1.65 68.19 10.26
C GLY A 208 0.96 67.32 11.32
N GLU A 209 0.71 67.89 12.49
CA GLU A 209 -0.12 67.30 13.55
C GLU A 209 -1.48 66.86 12.97
N ILE A 210 -1.72 65.54 12.94
CA ILE A 210 -3.00 64.95 12.60
C ILE A 210 -3.51 64.29 13.89
N ASP A 211 -4.41 64.99 14.59
CA ASP A 211 -4.96 64.54 15.88
C ASP A 211 -6.01 63.42 15.78
N ASP A 212 -6.44 63.03 14.58
CA ASP A 212 -7.43 61.96 14.40
C ASP A 212 -6.93 60.89 13.40
N ILE A 213 -6.40 59.79 13.92
CA ILE A 213 -5.92 58.64 13.14
C ILE A 213 -7.08 57.66 12.95
N PRO A 214 -7.48 57.32 11.70
CA PRO A 214 -8.52 56.32 11.47
C PRO A 214 -8.00 54.91 11.79
N SER A 215 -8.72 54.18 12.64
CA SER A 215 -8.40 52.79 12.99
C SER A 215 -8.53 51.87 11.78
N LEU A 216 -7.53 51.03 11.51
CA LEU A 216 -7.65 49.96 10.53
C LEU A 216 -8.76 48.98 10.95
N PRO A 217 -9.66 48.56 10.05
CA PRO A 217 -10.69 47.60 10.39
C PRO A 217 -10.04 46.24 10.68
N LEU A 218 -10.14 45.76 11.92
CA LEU A 218 -9.83 44.38 12.26
C LEU A 218 -10.76 43.46 11.45
N PRO A 219 -10.26 42.36 10.85
CA PRO A 219 -11.13 41.40 10.19
C PRO A 219 -12.10 40.83 11.24
N THR A 220 -13.40 41.02 11.03
CA THR A 220 -14.41 40.45 11.93
C THR A 220 -14.31 38.93 11.88
N ARG A 221 -14.03 38.30 13.02
CA ARG A 221 -13.90 36.84 13.15
C ARG A 221 -15.28 36.20 12.93
N SER A 222 -15.67 36.02 11.68
CA SER A 222 -16.87 35.27 11.32
C SER A 222 -16.56 33.78 11.49
N LEU A 223 -17.10 33.17 12.54
CA LEU A 223 -17.06 31.72 12.68
C LEU A 223 -17.84 31.11 11.51
N ILE A 224 -17.17 30.30 10.69
CA ILE A 224 -17.80 29.59 9.58
C ILE A 224 -18.82 28.62 10.19
N SER A 225 -20.11 28.91 10.04
CA SER A 225 -21.17 27.96 10.35
C SER A 225 -21.13 26.85 9.30
N LEU A 226 -20.73 25.64 9.69
CA LEU A 226 -20.81 24.45 8.84
C LEU A 226 -22.23 23.84 8.77
N ALA A 227 -23.25 24.51 9.30
CA ALA A 227 -24.62 24.03 9.20
C ALA A 227 -25.21 24.36 7.81
N PRO A 228 -25.77 23.38 7.08
CA PRO A 228 -26.36 23.64 5.76
C PRO A 228 -27.64 24.48 5.91
N ALA A 229 -27.71 25.57 5.14
CA ALA A 229 -28.82 26.52 5.16
C ALA A 229 -30.17 25.85 4.84
N SER A 230 -31.15 26.04 5.72
CA SER A 230 -32.55 25.70 5.46
C SER A 230 -33.14 26.76 4.51
N THR A 231 -33.70 26.30 3.40
CA THR A 231 -34.38 27.15 2.42
C THR A 231 -35.69 27.70 3.00
N SER A 232 -35.83 29.03 2.94
CA SER A 232 -37.04 29.76 3.29
C SER A 232 -38.18 29.42 2.34
N THR A 233 -39.28 28.87 2.87
CA THR A 233 -40.59 28.92 2.21
C THR A 233 -41.44 29.95 2.95
N ALA A 234 -41.95 30.96 2.24
CA ALA A 234 -42.92 31.93 2.74
C ALA A 234 -44.29 31.69 2.05
N PRO A 235 -45.41 32.26 2.52
CA PRO A 235 -46.27 31.69 3.56
C PRO A 235 -47.69 31.37 3.03
N ALA A 236 -48.43 30.49 3.70
CA ALA A 236 -49.87 30.30 3.50
C ALA A 236 -50.63 30.34 4.85
N PRO A 237 -51.89 30.83 4.89
CA PRO A 237 -52.53 31.33 6.11
C PRO A 237 -53.12 30.24 7.03
N ALA A 238 -53.30 30.59 8.30
CA ALA A 238 -53.79 29.78 9.43
C ALA A 238 -55.34 29.58 9.45
N PRO A 239 -55.96 28.88 10.43
CA PRO A 239 -55.74 27.49 10.91
C PRO A 239 -57.04 26.65 11.15
N ALA A 240 -56.85 25.34 11.35
CA ALA A 240 -57.60 24.38 12.23
C ALA A 240 -59.00 23.82 11.83
N PRO A 241 -59.45 22.66 12.38
CA PRO A 241 -58.72 21.52 12.98
C PRO A 241 -59.28 20.09 12.65
N GLU A 242 -58.64 19.10 13.27
CA GLU A 242 -59.18 17.82 13.77
C GLU A 242 -59.10 16.50 12.96
N ALA A 243 -58.33 15.57 13.57
CA ALA A 243 -58.71 14.20 13.95
C ALA A 243 -58.03 13.02 13.23
N ALA A 244 -57.08 12.44 13.98
CA ALA A 244 -56.99 11.04 14.41
C ALA A 244 -56.65 9.88 13.43
N ALA A 245 -55.80 8.99 13.99
CA ALA A 245 -55.49 7.60 13.63
C ALA A 245 -54.64 7.39 12.36
N GLY A 246 -53.52 6.65 12.35
CA GLY A 246 -53.08 5.51 13.16
C GLY A 246 -53.02 4.26 12.27
N GLY A 247 -51.84 3.74 11.92
CA GLY A 247 -51.82 2.54 11.06
C GLY A 247 -50.46 2.02 10.53
N LYS A 248 -49.75 1.30 11.41
CA LYS A 248 -48.85 0.13 11.18
C LYS A 248 -48.58 -0.42 9.76
N ARG A 249 -47.27 -0.67 9.54
CA ARG A 249 -46.59 -1.88 8.97
C ARG A 249 -46.60 -2.10 7.44
N LYS A 250 -45.41 -2.43 6.90
CA LYS A 250 -45.00 -3.78 6.43
C LYS A 250 -44.07 -3.72 5.20
N ALA A 251 -42.81 -4.14 5.36
CA ALA A 251 -41.95 -4.62 4.26
C ALA A 251 -42.46 -6.02 3.80
N PRO A 252 -42.12 -6.57 2.60
CA PRO A 252 -40.74 -7.01 2.32
C PRO A 252 -40.33 -7.18 0.82
N ALA A 253 -39.05 -7.57 0.64
CA ALA A 253 -38.52 -8.49 -0.40
C ALA A 253 -38.42 -7.97 -1.85
N SER A 254 -37.50 -8.37 -2.72
CA SER A 254 -36.30 -9.23 -2.72
C SER A 254 -35.69 -9.18 -4.15
N ALA A 255 -34.47 -9.72 -4.31
CA ALA A 255 -33.91 -10.32 -5.54
C ALA A 255 -33.41 -9.38 -6.68
N LYS A 256 -32.39 -9.69 -7.50
CA LYS A 256 -31.21 -10.61 -7.49
C LYS A 256 -30.45 -10.33 -8.81
N GLY A 257 -29.12 -10.32 -8.80
CA GLY A 257 -28.24 -10.46 -10.00
C GLY A 257 -28.20 -9.25 -10.95
N GLY A 258 -27.14 -8.94 -11.70
CA GLY A 258 -25.88 -9.62 -11.97
C GLY A 258 -25.41 -9.27 -13.39
N LYS A 259 -24.15 -8.80 -13.50
CA LYS A 259 -23.23 -8.85 -14.66
C LYS A 259 -23.41 -7.94 -15.91
N LYS A 260 -22.36 -7.10 -16.08
CA LYS A 260 -21.41 -6.96 -17.21
C LYS A 260 -21.83 -6.31 -18.56
N ALA A 261 -20.80 -5.60 -19.10
CA ALA A 261 -20.47 -5.19 -20.48
C ALA A 261 -20.98 -3.80 -20.89
N LYS A 262 -20.13 -2.80 -21.14
CA LYS A 262 -19.11 -2.60 -22.22
C LYS A 262 -19.75 -2.22 -23.56
N LEU A 263 -19.57 -0.96 -23.98
CA LEU A 263 -19.63 -0.35 -25.34
C LEU A 263 -18.88 1.00 -25.17
N ALA A 264 -17.77 1.37 -25.82
CA ALA A 264 -17.32 1.36 -27.23
C ALA A 264 -18.13 2.28 -28.16
N ASP A 265 -17.59 3.51 -28.30
CA ASP A 265 -17.39 4.35 -29.49
C ASP A 265 -18.48 4.51 -30.58
N GLY A 266 -18.75 5.77 -30.92
CA GLY A 266 -18.86 6.20 -32.32
C GLY A 266 -20.18 6.81 -32.79
N SER A 267 -20.15 8.13 -33.03
CA SER A 267 -20.59 8.81 -34.27
C SER A 267 -21.75 9.83 -34.22
N ALA A 268 -21.40 10.99 -34.79
CA ALA A 268 -22.17 11.91 -35.64
C ALA A 268 -23.00 13.06 -35.01
N ALA A 269 -22.62 14.26 -35.47
CA ALA A 269 -23.19 15.58 -35.27
C ALA A 269 -24.57 15.78 -35.96
N PRO A 270 -25.15 17.00 -35.87
CA PRO A 270 -25.04 17.85 -37.06
C PRO A 270 -24.70 19.33 -36.78
N ASP A 271 -24.16 19.92 -37.84
CA ASP A 271 -23.69 21.28 -38.09
C ASP A 271 -24.65 22.43 -37.77
N ALA A 272 -24.07 23.60 -37.43
CA ALA A 272 -24.23 24.86 -38.19
C ALA A 272 -23.38 26.00 -37.58
N ALA A 273 -22.36 26.44 -38.32
CA ALA A 273 -21.81 27.81 -38.30
C ALA A 273 -22.28 28.52 -39.60
N PRO A 274 -22.24 29.86 -39.78
CA PRO A 274 -21.07 30.76 -39.61
C PRO A 274 -21.47 32.09 -38.88
N SER A 275 -20.64 33.09 -38.57
CA SER A 275 -19.55 33.75 -39.29
C SER A 275 -18.76 34.72 -38.38
N ASP A 276 -17.57 35.09 -38.86
CA ASP A 276 -16.51 35.97 -38.35
C ASP A 276 -16.88 37.33 -37.70
N GLY A 277 -15.96 37.80 -36.85
CA GLY A 277 -15.83 39.21 -36.44
C GLY A 277 -14.87 39.42 -35.26
N VAL A 278 -13.62 39.76 -35.58
CA VAL A 278 -12.53 40.24 -34.71
C VAL A 278 -12.92 41.44 -33.81
N ASP A 279 -12.42 41.47 -32.57
CA ASP A 279 -11.49 42.52 -32.06
C ASP A 279 -11.24 42.38 -30.54
N ASP A 280 -9.96 42.52 -30.19
CA ASP A 280 -9.41 42.76 -28.85
C ASP A 280 -9.99 44.03 -28.20
N ALA A 281 -10.41 43.96 -26.93
CA ALA A 281 -10.35 45.10 -26.01
C ALA A 281 -10.60 44.66 -24.56
N ALA A 282 -9.53 44.69 -23.78
CA ALA A 282 -9.60 44.82 -22.33
C ALA A 282 -10.24 46.16 -21.93
N ALA A 283 -11.16 46.15 -20.95
CA ALA A 283 -11.16 47.06 -19.79
C ALA A 283 -12.44 46.93 -18.95
N ALA A 284 -12.22 46.53 -17.69
CA ALA A 284 -12.77 47.08 -16.45
C ALA A 284 -14.30 47.23 -16.24
N ALA A 285 -14.79 46.53 -15.21
CA ALA A 285 -15.64 47.14 -14.16
C ALA A 285 -15.60 46.28 -12.86
N ALA A 286 -15.15 46.90 -11.77
CA ALA A 286 -15.17 46.43 -10.37
C ALA A 286 -16.63 46.33 -9.86
N GLY A 287 -17.07 45.31 -9.11
CA GLY A 287 -16.80 44.95 -7.70
C GLY A 287 -18.16 44.93 -6.93
N PRO A 288 -18.31 44.60 -5.62
CA PRO A 288 -17.49 43.80 -4.69
C PRO A 288 -18.31 42.66 -3.99
N ALA A 289 -17.69 41.54 -3.63
CA ALA A 289 -18.17 40.69 -2.52
C ALA A 289 -17.00 39.84 -2.01
N GLY A 290 -16.71 39.96 -0.72
CA GLY A 290 -15.52 39.40 -0.08
C GLY A 290 -15.36 37.90 -0.28
N GLY A 291 -14.19 37.52 -0.78
CA GLY A 291 -13.77 36.14 -0.91
C GLY A 291 -12.26 36.15 -1.03
N PHE A 292 -11.60 35.71 0.04
CA PHE A 292 -10.23 35.22 0.13
C PHE A 292 -9.35 35.49 -1.11
N GLU A 293 -8.42 36.44 -1.01
CA GLU A 293 -7.36 36.60 -2.00
C GLU A 293 -6.49 35.32 -1.98
N SER A 294 -6.76 34.41 -2.92
CA SER A 294 -5.94 33.22 -3.08
C SER A 294 -4.56 33.66 -3.57
N VAL A 295 -3.52 33.35 -2.79
CA VAL A 295 -2.10 33.57 -3.15
C VAL A 295 -1.74 32.90 -4.49
N PHE A 296 -2.50 31.87 -4.88
CA PHE A 296 -2.37 31.20 -6.17
C PHE A 296 -3.36 31.80 -7.18
N SER A 297 -2.84 32.19 -8.35
CA SER A 297 -3.68 32.46 -9.51
C SER A 297 -4.37 31.16 -9.96
N ALA A 298 -5.53 31.27 -10.60
CA ALA A 298 -6.27 30.11 -11.12
C ALA A 298 -5.41 29.21 -12.03
N GLU A 299 -4.38 29.76 -12.64
CA GLU A 299 -3.42 29.04 -13.49
C GLU A 299 -2.48 28.12 -12.71
N MET A 300 -2.12 28.46 -11.47
CA MET A 300 -1.23 27.65 -10.62
C MET A 300 -1.94 26.46 -9.96
N LEU A 301 -3.27 26.48 -9.91
CA LEU A 301 -4.10 25.38 -9.40
C LEU A 301 -4.44 24.34 -10.48
N LEU A 302 -4.11 24.61 -11.74
CA LEU A 302 -4.27 23.65 -12.83
C LEU A 302 -3.17 22.59 -12.75
N PRO A 303 -3.48 21.31 -13.05
CA PRO A 303 -2.46 20.28 -13.14
C PRO A 303 -1.41 20.70 -14.19
N PRO A 304 -0.12 20.39 -13.96
CA PRO A 304 0.93 20.72 -14.91
C PRO A 304 0.59 20.12 -16.27
N LYS A 305 0.73 20.92 -17.35
CA LYS A 305 0.51 20.46 -18.72
C LYS A 305 1.50 19.34 -19.03
N LEU A 306 1.01 18.11 -19.11
CA LEU A 306 1.80 16.95 -19.52
C LEU A 306 2.05 17.04 -21.02
N LEU A 307 3.28 16.75 -21.44
CA LEU A 307 3.65 16.66 -22.86
C LEU A 307 2.81 15.57 -23.54
N SER A 308 2.34 15.86 -24.75
CA SER A 308 1.62 14.86 -25.54
C SER A 308 2.56 13.72 -25.96
N ALA A 309 2.03 12.52 -26.23
CA ALA A 309 2.86 11.36 -26.59
C ALA A 309 3.80 11.63 -27.79
N LYS A 310 3.35 12.47 -28.73
CA LYS A 310 4.14 12.89 -29.91
C LYS A 310 5.27 13.85 -29.53
N GLU A 311 5.06 14.74 -28.57
CA GLU A 311 6.10 15.64 -28.04
C GLU A 311 7.15 14.86 -27.26
N VAL A 312 6.74 13.87 -26.46
CA VAL A 312 7.66 12.98 -25.74
C VAL A 312 8.52 12.17 -26.70
N GLU A 313 7.93 11.64 -27.78
CA GLU A 313 8.66 10.93 -28.83
C GLU A 313 9.68 11.84 -29.52
N LYS A 314 9.30 13.08 -29.85
CA LYS A 314 10.21 14.07 -30.45
C LYS A 314 11.40 14.38 -29.54
N VAL A 315 11.16 14.62 -28.25
CA VAL A 315 12.21 14.90 -27.25
C VAL A 315 13.14 13.69 -27.07
N LEU A 316 12.59 12.47 -27.09
CA LEU A 316 13.39 11.24 -27.03
C LEU A 316 14.29 11.07 -28.25
N VAL A 317 13.76 11.33 -29.44
CA VAL A 317 14.53 11.27 -30.70
C VAL A 317 15.62 12.34 -30.73
N GLU A 318 15.34 13.56 -30.29
CA GLU A 318 16.34 14.63 -30.18
C GLU A 318 17.45 14.27 -29.19
N ARG A 319 17.10 13.67 -28.04
CA ARG A 319 18.08 13.19 -27.06
C ARG A 319 18.95 12.04 -27.60
N GLN A 320 18.35 11.09 -28.32
CA GLN A 320 19.09 10.01 -28.97
C GLN A 320 20.02 10.55 -30.07
N LYS A 321 19.55 11.53 -30.85
CA LYS A 321 20.38 12.21 -31.84
C LYS A 321 21.57 12.92 -31.20
N ARG A 322 21.38 13.63 -30.08
CA ARG A 322 22.47 14.27 -29.33
C ARG A 322 23.47 13.25 -28.79
N MET A 323 23.01 12.19 -28.14
CA MET A 323 23.88 11.09 -27.66
C MET A 323 24.72 10.48 -28.78
N LEU A 324 24.11 10.24 -29.95
CA LEU A 324 24.85 9.71 -31.11
C LEU A 324 25.86 10.74 -31.63
N LEU A 325 25.51 12.02 -31.73
CA LEU A 325 26.45 13.06 -32.15
C LEU A 325 27.65 13.17 -31.21
N ASP A 326 27.42 13.05 -29.89
CA ASP A 326 28.46 13.01 -28.87
C ASP A 326 29.34 11.76 -29.02
N GLU A 327 28.75 10.58 -29.27
CA GLU A 327 29.47 9.32 -29.50
C GLU A 327 30.32 9.34 -30.78
N TYR A 328 29.86 10.01 -31.83
CA TYR A 328 30.57 10.14 -33.11
C TYR A 328 31.48 11.37 -33.20
N GLY A 329 31.61 12.14 -32.10
CA GLY A 329 32.54 13.26 -32.01
C GLY A 329 32.28 14.39 -33.00
N VAL A 330 31.04 14.51 -33.49
CA VAL A 330 30.62 15.64 -34.33
C VAL A 330 30.12 16.72 -33.37
N GLU A 331 31.04 17.53 -32.86
CA GLU A 331 30.68 18.77 -32.16
C GLU A 331 29.88 19.63 -33.14
N GLY A 332 28.56 19.63 -33.01
CA GLY A 332 27.70 20.53 -33.75
C GLY A 332 28.04 21.94 -33.31
N GLU A 333 28.62 22.72 -34.23
CA GLU A 333 28.70 24.17 -34.11
C GLU A 333 27.32 24.68 -33.68
N GLY A 334 27.26 25.21 -32.46
CA GLY A 334 26.02 25.69 -31.87
C GLY A 334 25.45 26.81 -32.72
N GLU A 335 24.20 26.64 -33.16
CA GLU A 335 23.28 27.75 -33.36
C GLU A 335 23.17 28.51 -32.03
N GLU A 336 24.05 29.48 -31.81
CA GLU A 336 23.73 30.68 -31.06
C GLU A 336 22.63 31.42 -31.83
N ALA A 337 21.39 31.39 -31.32
CA ALA A 337 20.49 32.55 -31.28
C ALA A 337 19.09 32.19 -30.73
N ALA A 338 18.65 33.02 -29.78
CA ALA A 338 17.28 33.33 -29.36
C ALA A 338 16.48 32.26 -28.58
#